data_AF-A0A3E0DL45-F1
#
_entry.id   AF-A0A3E0DL45-F1
#
_cell.length_a   1.000
_cell.length_b   1.000
_cell.length_c   1.000
_cell.angle_alpha   90.00
_cell.angle_beta   90.00
_cell.angle_gamma   90.00
#
_symmetry.space_group_name_H-M   'P 1'
#
loop_
_entity.id
_entity.type
_entity.pdbx_description
1 polymer ?
#
loop_
_entity_poly.entity_id
_entity_poly.type
_entity_poly.pdbx_seq_one_letter_code
_entity_poly.pdbx_strand_id
1 'polypeptide(L)'
;MIAPMLFLPLLENSFKHGKSQEKDAFVELRIETQKNGILFFLKNSFDENVTKRTLTSSGIGLQNINKRLHLLYPNSHSFSIKKSDGYFEVDL
;
A
#
# COMPACT_ATOMS: atom_id res chain seq x y z
N MET A 1 -15.73 -5.55 11.09
CA MET A 1 -14.57 -5.73 11.99
C MET A 1 -13.29 -5.74 11.15
N ILE A 2 -12.26 -5.01 11.55
CA ILE A 2 -10.97 -5.01 10.83
C ILE A 2 -10.03 -6.04 11.42
N ALA A 3 -9.40 -6.84 10.56
CA ALA A 3 -8.48 -7.87 10.92
C ALA A 3 -7.20 -7.22 11.43
N PRO A 4 -6.63 -7.72 12.54
CA PRO A 4 -5.36 -7.22 13.04
C PRO A 4 -4.27 -7.27 11.96
N MET A 5 -3.43 -6.24 11.93
CA MET A 5 -2.27 -6.16 11.02
C MET A 5 -2.64 -6.20 9.52
N LEU A 6 -3.85 -5.78 9.14
CA LEU A 6 -4.24 -5.73 7.72
C LEU A 6 -3.41 -4.69 6.96
N PHE A 7 -3.22 -3.52 7.55
CA PHE A 7 -2.57 -2.36 6.92
C PHE A 7 -1.05 -2.32 7.12
N LEU A 8 -0.55 -3.03 8.13
CA LEU A 8 0.87 -2.99 8.51
C LEU A 8 1.82 -3.33 7.34
N PRO A 9 1.55 -4.37 6.51
CA PRO A 9 2.41 -4.67 5.37
C PRO A 9 2.47 -3.55 4.32
N LEU A 10 1.37 -2.80 4.13
CA LEU A 10 1.34 -1.66 3.20
C LEU A 10 2.19 -0.52 3.73
N LEU A 11 2.05 -0.21 5.02
CA LEU A 11 2.85 0.81 5.68
C LEU A 11 4.34 0.44 5.68
N GLU A 12 4.70 -0.80 5.99
CA GLU A 12 6.09 -1.28 5.88
C GLU A 12 6.65 -1.14 4.45
N ASN A 13 5.85 -1.46 3.43
CA ASN A 13 6.27 -1.31 2.05
C ASN A 13 6.60 0.15 1.72
N SER A 14 5.88 1.12 2.26
CA SER A 14 6.17 2.54 2.06
C SER A 14 7.53 2.96 2.62
N PHE A 15 7.99 2.37 3.73
CA PHE A 15 9.32 2.64 4.29
C PHE A 15 10.43 1.86 3.58
N LYS A 16 10.17 0.61 3.17
CA LYS A 16 11.14 -0.25 2.47
C LYS A 16 11.44 0.20 1.05
N HIS A 17 10.41 0.65 0.34
CA HIS A 17 10.48 1.03 -1.08
C HIS A 17 10.34 2.54 -1.31
N GLY A 18 10.12 3.31 -0.25
CA GLY A 18 10.06 4.77 -0.34
C GLY A 18 11.42 5.39 -0.60
N LYS A 19 11.40 6.66 -1.05
CA LYS A 19 12.62 7.48 -1.24
C LYS A 19 13.22 7.95 0.08
N SER A 20 13.37 7.05 1.06
CA SER A 20 13.70 7.37 2.47
C SER A 20 15.01 8.16 2.71
N GLN A 21 15.83 8.39 1.68
CA GLN A 21 17.08 9.17 1.75
C GLN A 21 17.03 10.51 1.00
N GLU A 22 15.93 10.84 0.32
CA GLU A 22 15.75 12.14 -0.34
C GLU A 22 15.11 13.16 0.60
N LYS A 23 15.45 14.46 0.44
CA LYS A 23 14.92 15.55 1.28
C LYS A 23 13.40 15.70 1.19
N ASP A 24 12.80 15.31 0.08
CA ASP A 24 11.37 15.46 -0.21
C ASP A 24 10.60 14.13 -0.05
N ALA A 25 11.20 13.16 0.65
CA ALA A 25 10.56 11.89 0.94
C ALA A 25 9.34 12.09 1.85
N PHE A 26 8.24 11.43 1.50
CA PHE A 26 7.04 11.45 2.34
C PHE A 26 6.31 10.12 2.35
N VAL A 27 5.51 9.96 3.40
CA VAL A 27 4.44 8.98 3.54
C VAL A 27 3.21 9.72 4.05
N GLU A 28 2.14 9.74 3.27
CA GLU A 28 0.81 10.19 3.65
C GLU A 28 -0.04 8.95 3.95
N LEU A 29 -0.59 8.91 5.17
CA LEU A 29 -1.50 7.86 5.62
C LEU A 29 -2.80 8.51 6.06
N ARG A 30 -3.92 7.97 5.57
CA ARG A 30 -5.27 8.37 5.97
C ARG A 30 -6.11 7.13 6.24
N ILE A 31 -6.77 7.13 7.40
CA ILE A 31 -7.69 6.08 7.80
C ILE A 31 -8.97 6.75 8.28
N GLU A 32 -10.07 6.47 7.61
CA GLU A 32 -11.36 7.11 7.89
C GLU A 32 -12.44 6.06 8.05
N THR A 33 -13.34 6.26 9.01
CA THR A 33 -14.56 5.48 9.13
C THR A 33 -15.61 6.05 8.17
N GLN A 34 -16.22 5.17 7.38
CA GLN A 34 -17.34 5.50 6.51
C GLN A 34 -18.58 4.73 6.94
N LYS A 35 -19.76 5.11 6.42
CA LYS A 35 -21.04 4.45 6.77
C LYS A 35 -20.98 2.92 6.67
N ASN A 36 -20.25 2.40 5.68
CA ASN A 36 -20.24 0.97 5.34
C ASN A 36 -18.87 0.31 5.49
N GLY A 37 -17.89 0.97 6.14
CA GLY A 37 -16.55 0.40 6.23
C GLY A 37 -15.50 1.38 6.70
N ILE A 38 -14.26 1.10 6.31
CA ILE A 38 -13.11 1.95 6.55
C ILE A 38 -12.47 2.24 5.20
N LEU A 39 -12.12 3.49 4.98
CA LEU A 39 -11.22 3.90 3.92
C LEU A 39 -9.80 3.88 4.49
N PHE A 40 -8.92 3.14 3.84
CA PHE A 40 -7.48 3.18 4.05
C PHE A 40 -6.82 3.73 2.79
N PHE A 41 -6.09 4.83 2.95
CA PHE A 41 -5.31 5.45 1.89
C PHE A 41 -3.86 5.58 2.33
N LEU A 42 -2.94 5.15 1.47
CA LEU A 42 -1.51 5.29 1.69
C LEU A 42 -0.84 5.78 0.41
N LYS A 43 -0.12 6.89 0.51
CA LYS A 43 0.68 7.42 -0.58
C LYS A 43 2.09 7.71 -0.11
N ASN A 44 3.09 7.26 -0.86
CA ASN A 44 4.47 7.54 -0.52
C ASN A 44 5.30 7.93 -1.74
N SER A 45 6.31 8.75 -1.50
CA SER A 45 7.41 8.98 -2.44
C SER A 45 8.03 7.63 -2.86
N PHE A 46 8.24 7.43 -4.16
CA PHE A 46 8.65 6.17 -4.77
C PHE A 46 9.67 6.44 -5.89
N ASP A 47 10.73 5.63 -5.96
CA ASP A 47 11.71 5.72 -7.05
C ASP A 47 11.46 4.61 -8.10
N GLU A 48 10.95 5.02 -9.26
CA GLU A 48 10.71 4.13 -10.40
C GLU A 48 12.02 3.52 -10.95
N ASN A 49 13.15 4.23 -10.83
CA ASN A 49 14.43 3.80 -11.40
C ASN A 49 15.13 2.76 -10.51
N VAL A 50 15.00 2.86 -9.18
CA VAL A 50 15.57 1.89 -8.23
C VAL A 50 14.82 0.56 -8.28
N THR A 51 13.51 0.58 -8.54
CA THR A 51 12.65 -0.60 -8.42
C THR A 51 12.71 -1.55 -9.63
N LYS A 52 13.19 -1.09 -10.80
CA LYS A 52 13.45 -1.98 -11.95
C LYS A 52 14.49 -3.07 -11.65
N ARG A 53 15.37 -2.88 -10.64
CA ARG A 53 16.36 -3.90 -10.21
C ARG A 53 15.81 -4.95 -9.23
N THR A 54 14.64 -4.73 -8.62
CA THR A 54 14.10 -5.54 -7.51
C THR A 54 12.71 -6.12 -7.79
N LEU A 55 12.36 -6.27 -9.08
CA LEU A 55 11.04 -6.72 -9.58
C LEU A 55 10.55 -8.08 -9.02
N THR A 56 11.41 -8.90 -8.42
CA THR A 56 11.03 -10.22 -7.90
C THR A 56 10.40 -10.17 -6.49
N SER A 57 10.69 -9.17 -5.66
CA SER A 57 10.24 -9.14 -4.25
C SER A 57 9.03 -8.24 -4.01
N SER A 58 8.88 -7.14 -4.74
CA SER A 58 7.78 -6.17 -4.54
C SER A 58 6.39 -6.74 -4.89
N GLY A 59 6.31 -7.75 -5.76
CA GLY A 59 5.03 -8.36 -6.17
C GLY A 59 4.42 -9.29 -5.12
N ILE A 60 5.25 -9.96 -4.32
CA ILE A 60 4.79 -11.01 -3.39
C ILE A 60 3.98 -10.39 -2.25
N GLY A 61 4.42 -9.27 -1.68
CA GLY A 61 3.73 -8.58 -0.58
C GLY A 61 2.33 -8.14 -0.98
N LEU A 62 2.19 -7.51 -2.15
CA LEU A 62 0.90 -7.03 -2.67
C LEU A 62 -0.03 -8.17 -3.08
N GLN A 63 0.51 -9.26 -3.63
CA GLN A 63 -0.26 -10.47 -3.91
C GLN A 63 -0.79 -11.12 -2.62
N ASN A 64 0.02 -11.18 -1.57
CA ASN A 64 -0.39 -11.75 -0.29
C ASN A 64 -1.48 -10.91 0.38
N ILE A 65 -1.42 -9.59 0.26
CA ILE A 65 -2.46 -8.67 0.76
C ILE A 65 -3.76 -8.90 0.00
N ASN A 66 -3.74 -8.96 -1.33
CA ASN A 66 -4.93 -9.28 -2.14
C ASN A 66 -5.56 -10.63 -1.76
N LYS A 67 -4.74 -11.69 -1.66
CA LYS A 67 -5.23 -13.02 -1.25
C LYS A 67 -5.86 -12.97 0.15
N ARG A 68 -5.23 -12.28 1.10
CA ARG A 68 -5.73 -12.13 2.46
C ARG A 68 -7.04 -11.34 2.51
N LEU A 69 -7.17 -10.27 1.72
CA LEU A 69 -8.41 -9.51 1.57
C LEU A 69 -9.53 -10.37 1.00
N HIS A 70 -9.26 -11.18 -0.01
CA HIS A 70 -10.25 -12.09 -0.59
C HIS A 70 -10.74 -13.14 0.42
N LEU A 71 -9.85 -13.66 1.27
CA LEU A 71 -10.20 -14.65 2.29
C LEU A 71 -10.96 -14.04 3.48
N LEU A 72 -10.59 -12.84 3.93
CA LEU A 72 -11.16 -12.22 5.12
C LEU A 72 -12.39 -11.33 4.84
N TYR A 73 -12.47 -10.77 3.63
CA TYR A 73 -13.48 -9.79 3.20
C TYR A 73 -14.02 -10.11 1.79
N PRO A 74 -14.53 -11.32 1.55
CA PRO A 74 -15.01 -11.69 0.21
C PRO A 74 -16.08 -10.72 -0.27
N ASN A 75 -15.88 -10.15 -1.46
CA ASN A 75 -16.77 -9.16 -2.11
C ASN A 75 -17.09 -7.92 -1.26
N SER A 76 -16.29 -7.63 -0.22
CA SER A 76 -16.50 -6.54 0.74
C SER A 76 -15.25 -5.66 0.90
N HIS A 77 -14.46 -5.57 -0.17
CA HIS A 77 -13.29 -4.69 -0.26
C HIS A 77 -13.10 -4.24 -1.70
N SER A 78 -12.51 -3.06 -1.87
CA SER A 78 -11.87 -2.63 -3.11
C SER A 78 -10.38 -2.50 -2.82
N PHE A 79 -9.52 -2.82 -3.78
CA PHE A 79 -8.08 -2.64 -3.59
C PHE A 79 -7.47 -2.17 -4.90
N SER A 80 -6.97 -0.95 -4.92
CA SER A 80 -6.28 -0.38 -6.08
C SER A 80 -4.91 0.15 -5.71
N ILE A 81 -4.01 0.04 -6.68
CA ILE A 81 -2.65 0.54 -6.58
C ILE A 81 -2.39 1.41 -7.80
N LYS A 82 -1.82 2.58 -7.56
CA LYS A 82 -1.37 3.48 -8.61
C LYS A 82 0.11 3.80 -8.43
N LYS A 83 0.82 3.85 -9.54
CA LYS A 83 2.22 4.29 -9.63
C LYS A 83 2.28 5.38 -10.69
N SER A 84 2.69 6.58 -10.31
CA SER A 84 2.80 7.73 -11.21
C SER A 84 3.73 8.78 -10.61
N ASP A 85 4.51 9.45 -11.46
CA ASP A 85 5.22 10.70 -11.14
C ASP A 85 6.06 10.65 -9.85
N GLY A 86 6.72 9.53 -9.58
CA GLY A 86 7.54 9.37 -8.37
C GLY A 86 6.75 9.10 -7.09
N TYR A 87 5.50 8.65 -7.22
CA TYR A 87 4.65 8.26 -6.09
C TYR A 87 4.06 6.87 -6.27
N PHE A 88 3.90 6.17 -5.15
CA PHE A 88 3.16 4.92 -5.00
C PHE A 88 1.94 5.20 -4.13
N GLU A 89 0.78 4.73 -4.57
CA GLU A 89 -0.51 5.03 -3.94
C GLU A 89 -1.33 3.74 -3.81
N VAL A 90 -2.02 3.60 -2.68
CA VAL A 90 -2.90 2.48 -2.34
C VAL A 90 -4.21 3.01 -1.80
N ASP A 91 -5.31 2.54 -2.38
CA ASP A 91 -6.67 2.74 -1.88
C ASP A 91 -7.29 1.40 -1.52
N LEU A 92 -7.87 1.32 -0.32
CA LEU A 92 -8.56 0.15 0.24
C LEU A 92 -9.84 0.54 0.99
#